data_AF-A0A2G9S6H8-F1
#
_entry.id   AF-A0A2G9S6H8-F1
#
_cell.length_a   1.000
_cell.length_b   1.000
_cell.length_c   1.000
_cell.angle_alpha   90.00
_cell.angle_beta   90.00
_cell.angle_gamma   90.00
#
_symmetry.space_group_name_H-M   'P 1'
#
loop_
_entity.id
_entity.type
_entity.pdbx_description
1 polymer ?
#
loop_
_entity_poly.entity_id
_entity_poly.type
_entity_poly.pdbx_seq_one_letter_code
_entity_poly.pdbx_strand_id
1 'polypeptide(L)' 'MAFVEMVEMVDILKRVDYDGKKAKIMAKVVKSPHRNFGVQRSKDQLRKRWSDLKLRVYQYRRIRRVLQKGK' A
#
# COMPACT_ATOMS: atom_id res chain seq x y z
N MET A 1 -11.25 -0.79 5.12
CA MET A 1 -10.41 -1.80 4.44
C MET A 1 -10.08 -2.79 5.50
N ALA A 2 -10.31 -4.06 5.23
CA ALA A 2 -9.82 -5.10 6.12
C ALA A 2 -8.28 -5.12 6.04
N PHE A 3 -7.64 -5.52 7.13
CA PHE A 3 -6.18 -5.69 7.19
C PHE A 3 -5.67 -6.62 6.08
N VAL A 4 -6.45 -7.66 5.76
CA VAL A 4 -6.16 -8.65 4.70
C VAL A 4 -6.06 -7.99 3.32
N GLU A 5 -7.00 -7.12 2.95
CA GLU A 5 -6.97 -6.39 1.68
C GLU A 5 -5.73 -5.49 1.55
N MET A 6 -5.31 -4.87 2.66
CA MET A 6 -4.12 -4.02 2.70
C MET A 6 -2.84 -4.83 2.51
N VAL A 7 -2.75 -6.00 3.14
CA VAL A 7 -1.61 -6.91 3.00
C VAL A 7 -1.49 -7.37 1.54
N GLU A 8 -2.60 -7.74 0.91
CA GLU A 8 -2.63 -8.16 -0.48
C GLU A 8 -2.16 -7.06 -1.44
N MET A 9 -2.62 -5.82 -1.24
CA MET A 9 -2.18 -4.68 -2.04
C MET A 9 -0.69 -4.39 -1.87
N VAL A 10 -0.16 -4.46 -0.64
CA VAL A 10 1.28 -4.28 -0.37
C VAL A 10 2.09 -5.42 -0.97
N ASP A 11 1.57 -6.64 -0.98
CA ASP A 11 2.22 -7.81 -1.60
C ASP A 11 2.27 -7.69 -3.13
N ILE A 12 1.18 -7.27 -3.77
CA ILE A 12 1.17 -6.94 -5.21
C ILE A 12 2.25 -5.90 -5.51
N LEU A 13 2.35 -4.86 -4.68
CA LEU A 13 3.32 -3.79 -4.87
C LEU A 13 4.78 -4.22 -4.66
N LYS A 14 5.03 -5.20 -3.78
CA LYS A 14 6.36 -5.79 -3.60
C LYS A 14 6.74 -6.72 -4.76
N ARG A 15 5.75 -7.40 -5.36
CA ARG A 15 5.96 -8.33 -6.47
C ARG A 15 6.16 -7.65 -7.82
N VAL A 16 5.67 -6.42 -8.00
CA VAL A 16 5.95 -5.68 -9.24
C VAL A 16 7.17 -4.81 -9.02
N ASP A 17 8.26 -5.12 -9.74
CA ASP A 17 9.43 -4.24 -9.78
C ASP A 17 9.00 -2.82 -10.16
N TYR A 18 9.56 -1.85 -9.45
CA TYR A 18 9.21 -0.44 -9.50
C TYR A 18 9.75 0.25 -10.79
N ASP A 19 9.70 -0.45 -11.93
CA ASP A 19 10.19 -0.08 -13.27
C ASP A 19 9.36 1.03 -13.95
N GLY A 20 8.97 2.07 -13.20
CA GLY A 20 8.29 3.25 -13.75
C GLY A 20 6.85 3.05 -14.25
N LYS A 21 6.37 1.80 -14.44
CA LYS A 21 5.03 1.47 -14.96
C LYS A 21 3.93 1.55 -13.91
N LYS A 22 3.87 2.69 -13.20
CA LYS A 22 2.92 3.01 -12.12
C LYS A 22 1.46 2.79 -12.53
N ALA A 23 1.10 3.10 -13.78
CA ALA A 23 -0.26 2.90 -14.29
C ALA A 23 -0.67 1.41 -14.33
N LYS A 24 0.24 0.52 -14.78
CA LYS A 24 -0.01 -0.94 -14.85
C LYS A 24 -0.09 -1.56 -13.46
N ILE A 25 0.72 -1.09 -12.53
CA ILE A 25 0.69 -1.48 -11.11
C ILE A 25 -0.64 -1.06 -10.48
N MET A 26 -1.05 0.20 -10.65
CA MET A 26 -2.33 0.69 -10.13
C MET A 26 -3.52 -0.10 -10.70
N ALA A 27 -3.47 -0.50 -11.98
CA ALA A 27 -4.51 -1.33 -12.58
C ALA A 27 -4.58 -2.73 -11.91
N LYS A 28 -3.44 -3.36 -11.59
CA LYS A 28 -3.41 -4.63 -10.85
C LYS A 28 -3.92 -4.47 -9.41
N VAL A 29 -3.50 -3.41 -8.74
CA VAL A 29 -3.89 -3.05 -7.37
C VAL A 29 -5.39 -2.72 -7.26
N VAL A 30 -6.03 -2.23 -8.33
CA VAL A 30 -7.49 -2.05 -8.40
C VAL A 30 -8.20 -3.36 -8.71
N LYS A 31 -7.67 -4.16 -9.65
CA LYS A 31 -8.38 -5.34 -10.19
C LYS A 31 -8.29 -6.58 -9.30
N SER A 32 -7.18 -6.76 -8.57
CA SER A 32 -6.96 -7.92 -7.70
C SER A 32 -7.87 -7.93 -6.48
N PRO A 33 -8.01 -6.84 -5.69
CA PRO A 33 -8.87 -6.85 -4.53
C PRO A 33 -10.36 -6.96 -4.90
N HIS A 34 -10.75 -6.42 -6.06
CA HIS A 34 -12.10 -6.59 -6.57
C HIS A 34 -12.43 -8.05 -6.89
N ARG A 35 -11.49 -8.81 -7.47
CA ARG A 35 -11.66 -10.24 -7.76
C ARG A 35 -11.61 -11.13 -6.51
N ASN A 36 -10.74 -10.80 -5.54
CA ASN A 36 -10.47 -11.68 -4.40
C ASN A 36 -11.36 -11.36 -3.19
N PHE A 37 -11.80 -10.11 -3.03
CA PHE A 37 -12.59 -9.66 -1.87
C PHE A 37 -13.94 -9.05 -2.24
N GLY A 38 -14.28 -8.95 -3.54
CA GLY A 38 -15.52 -8.30 -4.00
C GLY A 38 -15.55 -6.78 -3.77
N VAL A 39 -14.45 -6.20 -3.28
CA VAL A 39 -14.42 -4.80 -2.87
C VAL A 39 -14.13 -3.91 -4.08
N GLN A 40 -15.17 -3.31 -4.63
CA GLN A 40 -15.07 -2.32 -5.70
C GLN A 40 -14.66 -0.97 -5.11
N ARG A 41 -13.45 -0.51 -5.43
CA ARG A 41 -12.92 0.80 -5.02
C ARG A 41 -12.46 1.58 -6.21
N SER A 42 -12.70 2.89 -6.19
CA SER A 42 -12.22 3.78 -7.23
C SER A 42 -10.69 3.94 -7.14
N LYS A 43 -10.06 4.16 -8.29
CA LYS A 43 -8.61 4.37 -8.40
C LYS A 43 -8.11 5.49 -7.48
N ASP A 44 -8.91 6.54 -7.30
CA ASP A 44 -8.53 7.70 -6.49
C ASP A 44 -8.67 7.45 -4.98
N GLN A 45 -9.64 6.62 -4.56
CA GLN A 45 -9.71 6.16 -3.17
C GLN A 45 -8.47 5.34 -2.79
N LEU A 46 -7.97 4.50 -3.70
CA LEU A 46 -6.75 3.73 -3.46
C LEU A 46 -5.50 4.62 -3.44
N ARG A 47 -5.42 5.65 -4.29
CA ARG A 47 -4.33 6.65 -4.25
C ARG A 47 -4.29 7.39 -2.93
N LYS A 48 -5.45 7.84 -2.41
CA LYS A 48 -5.53 8.53 -1.12
C LYS A 48 -5.05 7.63 0.03
N ARG A 49 -5.54 6.38 0.08
CA ARG A 49 -5.10 5.39 1.09
C ARG A 49 -3.61 5.05 1.00
N TRP A 50 -3.07 5.01 -0.22
CA TRP A 50 -1.64 4.78 -0.41
C TRP A 50 -0.78 5.89 0.19
N SER A 51 -1.19 7.15 0.00
CA SER A 51 -0.54 8.31 0.64
C SER A 51 -0.59 8.19 2.17
N ASP A 52 -1.73 7.84 2.73
CA ASP A 52 -1.88 7.64 4.19
C ASP A 52 -0.97 6.52 4.71
N LEU A 53 -0.84 5.42 3.96
CA LEU A 53 0.03 4.31 4.33
C LEU A 53 1.50 4.70 4.32
N LYS A 54 1.96 5.44 3.30
CA LYS A 54 3.33 5.97 3.26
C LYS A 54 3.62 6.87 4.46
N LEU A 55 2.67 7.71 4.85
CA LEU A 55 2.81 8.57 6.02
C LEU A 55 2.97 7.73 7.29
N ARG A 56 2.14 6.70 7.51
CA ARG A 56 2.27 5.82 8.67
C ARG A 56 3.61 5.08 8.72
N VAL A 57 4.09 4.55 7.58
CA VAL A 57 5.39 3.88 7.49
C VAL A 57 6.53 4.84 7.80
N TYR A 58 6.45 6.07 7.29
CA TYR A 58 7.43 7.12 7.57
C TYR A 58 7.47 7.48 9.07
N GLN A 59 6.29 7.70 9.69
CA GLN A 59 6.19 8.00 11.12
C GLN A 59 6.72 6.85 11.98
N TYR A 60 6.38 5.60 11.66
CA TYR A 60 6.89 4.42 12.38
C TYR A 60 8.42 4.33 12.29
N ARG A 61 9.01 4.56 11.10
CA ARG A 61 10.47 4.62 10.93
C ARG A 61 11.12 5.77 11.71
N ARG A 62 10.42 6.89 11.90
CA ARG A 62 10.91 8.02 12.70
C ARG A 62 10.90 7.67 14.19
N ILE A 63 9.79 7.15 14.71
CA ILE A 63 9.66 6.72 16.10
C ILE A 63 10.68 5.61 16.43
N ARG A 64 10.79 4.60 15.56
CA ARG A 64 11.78 3.52 15.74
C ARG A 64 13.22 4.04 15.82
N ARG A 65 13.58 5.04 15.01
CA ARG A 65 14.91 5.68 15.08
C ARG A 65 15.14 6.42 16.40
N VAL A 66 14.12 7.10 16.93
CA VAL A 66 14.21 7.76 18.24
C VAL A 66 14.40 6.72 19.34
N LEU A 67 13.63 5.63 19.33
CA LEU A 67 13.75 4.55 20.32
C LEU A 67 15.12 3.83 20.26
N GLN A 68 15.72 3.71 19.07
CA GLN A 68 17.04 3.10 18.91
C GLN A 68 18.20 4.00 19.36
N LYS A 69 18.00 5.33 19.40
CA LYS A 69 19.01 6.29 19.87
C LYS A 69 19.08 6.42 21.40
N GLY A 70 18.05 5.95 22.10
CA GLY A 70 17.97 5.96 23.56
C GLY A 70 18.38 4.63 24.21
N LYS A 71 19.01 3.74 23.45
CA LYS A 71 19.67 2.53 23.95
C LYS A 71 21.18 2.70 23.92
#